data_AF-A0A7Y7NGD7-F1
#
_entry.id   AF-A0A7Y7NGD7-F1
#
_cell.length_a   1.000
_cell.length_b   1.000
_cell.length_c   1.000
_cell.angle_alpha   90.00
_cell.angle_beta   90.00
_cell.angle_gamma   90.00
#
_symmetry.space_group_name_H-M   'P 1'
#
loop_
_entity.id
_entity.type
_entity.pdbx_description
1 polymer ?
#
loop_
_entity_poly.entity_id
_entity_poly.type
_entity_poly.pdbx_seq_one_letter_code
_entity_poly.pdbx_strand_id
1 'polypeptide(L)'
;MQIISEPKTLTSLWKNKKTDFSEMMKIVVDVDKEILAIDAEMHSDLESFLLINNSEQQNLWGANIYPFKHDDDYLEYTSFINIRPSQDNRSMEVINSAIRERIKKIVHNLIIR
;
A
#
# COMPACT_ATOMS: atom_id res chain seq x y z
N MET A 1 9.86 8.79 -1.14
CA MET A 1 8.46 8.71 -1.59
C MET A 1 8.38 8.70 -3.11
N GLN A 2 7.60 7.77 -3.68
CA GLN A 2 7.38 7.65 -5.13
C GLN A 2 6.05 6.93 -5.44
N ILE A 3 5.49 7.18 -6.64
CA ILE A 3 4.36 6.42 -7.20
C ILE A 3 4.91 5.31 -8.10
N ILE A 4 4.34 4.13 -7.96
CA ILE A 4 4.60 2.95 -8.77
C ILE A 4 3.36 2.68 -9.63
N SER A 5 3.51 2.84 -10.94
CA SER A 5 2.51 2.51 -11.97
C SER A 5 2.99 1.46 -12.95
N GLU A 6 4.24 1.03 -12.81
CA GLU A 6 4.87 -0.01 -13.62
C GLU A 6 5.62 -0.97 -12.70
N PRO A 7 5.81 -2.25 -13.11
CA PRO A 7 6.46 -3.24 -12.27
C PRO A 7 7.88 -2.84 -11.84
N LYS A 8 8.17 -2.94 -10.54
CA LYS A 8 9.50 -2.73 -9.94
C LYS A 8 9.87 -3.87 -9.01
N THR A 9 11.17 -4.15 -8.90
CA THR A 9 11.65 -5.19 -7.99
C THR A 9 11.64 -4.72 -6.54
N LEU A 10 11.11 -5.57 -5.65
CA LEU A 10 11.04 -5.33 -4.21
C LEU A 10 12.44 -5.10 -3.61
N THR A 11 13.44 -5.85 -4.08
CA THR A 11 14.84 -5.66 -3.67
C THR A 11 15.36 -4.27 -4.00
N SER A 12 15.01 -3.72 -5.17
CA SER A 12 15.44 -2.36 -5.56
C SER A 12 14.77 -1.31 -4.69
N LEU A 13 13.46 -1.45 -4.46
CA LEU A 13 12.71 -0.55 -3.57
C LEU A 13 13.28 -0.58 -2.15
N TRP A 14 13.56 -1.77 -1.63
CA TRP A 14 14.10 -1.94 -0.28
C TRP A 14 15.50 -1.36 -0.09
N LYS A 15 16.40 -1.56 -1.06
CA LYS A 15 17.77 -1.02 -1.01
C LYS A 15 17.81 0.50 -1.08
N ASN A 16 16.89 1.10 -1.83
CA ASN A 16 16.86 2.53 -2.10
C ASN A 16 15.86 3.30 -1.23
N LYS A 17 15.21 2.63 -0.27
CA LYS A 17 14.26 3.29 0.64
C LYS A 17 14.99 4.34 1.47
N LYS A 18 14.29 5.43 1.73
CA LYS A 18 14.76 6.55 2.57
C LYS A 18 14.17 6.49 3.97
N THR A 19 13.15 5.67 4.17
CA THR A 19 12.49 5.47 5.47
C THR A 19 13.30 4.57 6.39
N ASP A 20 13.23 4.82 7.70
CA ASP A 20 14.06 4.14 8.70
C ASP A 20 13.51 2.77 9.16
N PHE A 21 12.35 2.34 8.65
CA PHE A 21 11.80 1.02 8.98
C PHE A 21 12.74 -0.12 8.58
N SER A 22 13.07 -0.98 9.56
CA SER A 22 14.00 -2.10 9.40
C SER A 22 13.34 -3.38 8.87
N GLU A 23 12.03 -3.53 9.02
CA GLU A 23 11.32 -4.79 8.73
C GLU A 23 10.23 -4.68 7.67
N MET A 24 9.73 -3.47 7.39
CA MET A 24 8.60 -3.26 6.49
C MET A 24 8.70 -1.94 5.73
N MET A 25 7.92 -1.84 4.66
CA MET A 25 7.63 -0.58 3.98
C MET A 25 6.13 -0.35 3.99
N LYS A 26 5.73 0.90 4.25
CA LYS A 26 4.33 1.31 4.12
C LYS A 26 4.01 1.56 2.66
N ILE A 27 2.81 1.14 2.24
CA ILE A 27 2.24 1.46 0.94
C ILE A 27 0.82 1.98 1.08
N VAL A 28 0.39 2.79 0.13
CA VAL A 28 -1.04 3.06 -0.11
C VAL A 28 -1.33 2.72 -1.56
N VAL A 29 -2.39 1.95 -1.78
CA VAL A 29 -2.80 1.48 -3.10
C VAL A 29 -4.04 2.25 -3.52
N ASP A 30 -4.02 2.80 -4.73
CA ASP A 30 -5.22 3.24 -5.42
C ASP A 30 -5.78 2.04 -6.20
N VAL A 31 -6.90 1.51 -5.73
CA VAL A 31 -7.51 0.32 -6.34
C VAL A 31 -8.22 0.59 -7.66
N ASP A 32 -8.57 1.84 -7.94
CA ASP A 32 -9.24 2.25 -9.18
C ASP A 32 -8.22 2.49 -10.29
N LYS A 33 -7.16 3.24 -9.99
CA LYS A 33 -6.07 3.52 -10.94
C LYS A 33 -5.02 2.42 -11.07
N GLU A 34 -5.07 1.41 -10.21
CA GLU A 34 -4.11 0.31 -10.14
C GLU A 34 -2.65 0.79 -10.00
N ILE A 35 -2.44 1.79 -9.13
CA ILE A 35 -1.12 2.33 -8.77
C ILE A 35 -0.91 2.25 -7.25
N LEU A 36 0.33 2.37 -6.79
CA LEU A 36 0.63 2.50 -5.36
C LEU A 36 1.67 3.57 -5.07
N ALA A 37 1.57 4.21 -3.92
CA ALA A 37 2.61 5.05 -3.35
C ALA A 37 3.38 4.28 -2.27
N ILE A 38 4.69 4.52 -2.18
CA ILE A 38 5.61 3.86 -1.25
C ILE A 38 6.70 4.84 -0.79
N ASP A 39 7.47 4.44 0.23
CA ASP A 39 8.69 5.12 0.71
C ASP A 39 8.38 6.45 1.45
N ALA A 40 7.49 6.38 2.43
CA ALA A 40 7.25 7.44 3.42
C ALA A 40 7.02 6.85 4.83
N GLU A 41 7.21 7.69 5.85
CA GLU A 41 7.12 7.28 7.26
C GLU A 41 5.69 6.93 7.69
N MET A 42 4.70 7.62 7.15
CA MET A 42 3.28 7.42 7.48
C MET A 42 2.45 7.05 6.25
N HIS A 43 1.44 6.20 6.45
CA HIS A 43 0.45 5.91 5.40
C HIS A 43 -0.32 7.17 4.97
N SER A 44 -0.56 8.11 5.88
CA SER A 44 -1.21 9.39 5.59
C SER A 44 -0.40 10.26 4.61
N ASP A 45 0.93 10.17 4.63
CA ASP A 45 1.79 10.92 3.70
C ASP A 45 1.64 10.36 2.28
N LEU A 46 1.62 9.03 2.17
CA LEU A 46 1.40 8.32 0.91
C LEU A 46 -0.01 8.55 0.35
N GLU A 47 -1.02 8.53 1.22
CA GLU A 47 -2.40 8.85 0.88
C GLU A 47 -2.49 10.29 0.34
N SER A 48 -1.97 11.27 1.08
CA SER A 48 -1.93 12.67 0.66
C SER A 48 -1.20 12.85 -0.67
N PHE A 49 -0.11 12.11 -0.88
CA PHE A 49 0.64 12.13 -2.13
C PHE A 49 -0.19 11.61 -3.30
N LEU A 50 -0.95 10.53 -3.13
CA LEU A 50 -1.85 10.02 -4.17
C LEU A 50 -3.00 10.97 -4.45
N LEU A 51 -3.59 11.61 -3.43
CA LEU A 51 -4.64 12.61 -3.58
C LEU A 51 -4.18 13.81 -4.43
N ILE A 52 -2.99 14.35 -4.15
CA ILE A 52 -2.39 15.44 -4.94
C ILE A 52 -2.14 14.99 -6.39
N ASN A 53 -1.93 13.70 -6.61
CA ASN A 53 -1.80 13.09 -7.94
C ASN A 53 -3.14 12.57 -8.50
N ASN A 54 -4.23 13.27 -8.18
CA ASN A 54 -5.59 13.09 -8.70
C ASN A 54 -6.28 11.77 -8.30
N SER A 55 -5.77 11.03 -7.32
CA SER A 55 -6.45 9.83 -6.80
C SER A 55 -7.65 10.24 -5.96
N GLU A 56 -8.65 9.37 -5.84
CA GLU A 56 -9.83 9.64 -5.02
C GLU A 56 -9.72 8.93 -3.66
N GLN A 57 -10.02 9.66 -2.58
CA GLN A 57 -9.93 9.16 -1.20
C GLN A 57 -10.64 7.82 -0.96
N GLN A 58 -11.76 7.58 -1.64
CA GLN A 58 -12.56 6.36 -1.53
C GLN A 58 -11.90 5.12 -2.13
N ASN A 59 -10.87 5.30 -2.97
CA ASN A 59 -10.13 4.25 -3.65
C ASN A 59 -8.78 3.95 -2.99
N LEU A 60 -8.40 4.69 -1.94
CA LEU A 60 -7.09 4.58 -1.30
C LEU A 60 -7.11 3.66 -0.07
N TRP A 61 -6.24 2.65 -0.08
CA TRP A 61 -6.13 1.66 1.00
C TRP A 61 -4.68 1.47 1.44
N GLY A 62 -4.44 1.54 2.74
CA GLY A 62 -3.13 1.38 3.34
C GLY A 62 -2.77 -0.08 3.59
N ALA A 63 -1.52 -0.44 3.34
CA ALA A 63 -0.97 -1.76 3.61
C ALA A 63 0.53 -1.67 3.99
N ASN A 64 1.09 -2.75 4.50
CA ASN A 64 2.52 -2.90 4.80
C ASN A 64 3.09 -4.05 3.97
N ILE A 65 4.28 -3.85 3.41
CA ILE A 65 5.06 -4.89 2.74
C ILE A 65 6.21 -5.29 3.65
N TYR A 66 6.32 -6.58 3.95
CA TYR A 66 7.42 -7.20 4.68
C TYR A 66 8.33 -7.96 3.70
N PRO A 67 9.43 -7.36 3.22
CA PRO A 67 10.22 -7.95 2.13
C PRO A 67 10.89 -9.28 2.46
N PHE A 68 11.06 -9.58 3.75
CA PHE A 68 11.71 -10.81 4.22
C PHE A 68 10.73 -11.90 4.68
N LYS A 69 9.42 -11.63 4.69
CA LYS A 69 8.40 -12.66 4.97
C LYS A 69 8.04 -13.42 3.71
N HIS A 70 7.75 -14.71 3.81
CA HIS A 70 7.40 -15.56 2.67
C HIS A 70 5.88 -15.67 2.46
N ASP A 71 5.48 -16.28 1.35
CA ASP A 71 4.08 -16.59 1.01
C ASP A 71 3.16 -15.37 1.15
N ASP A 72 1.96 -15.56 1.71
CA ASP A 72 0.94 -14.52 1.86
C ASP A 72 1.24 -13.55 3.03
N ASP A 73 2.19 -13.86 3.91
CA ASP A 73 2.51 -13.04 5.09
C ASP A 73 3.31 -11.76 4.76
N TYR A 74 3.75 -11.61 3.51
CA TYR A 74 4.52 -10.45 3.07
C TYR A 74 3.68 -9.18 2.91
N LEU A 75 2.35 -9.29 2.82
CA LEU A 75 1.44 -8.18 2.60
C LEU A 75 0.39 -8.12 3.72
N GLU A 76 0.45 -7.07 4.52
CA GLU A 76 -0.48 -6.84 5.63
C GLU A 76 -1.41 -5.67 5.32
N TYR A 77 -2.72 -5.83 5.54
CA TYR A 77 -3.74 -4.86 5.17
C TYR A 77 -4.12 -3.91 6.32
N THR A 78 -3.19 -3.65 7.25
CA THR A 78 -3.44 -2.87 8.47
C THR A 78 -2.86 -1.46 8.36
N SER A 79 -3.72 -0.45 8.54
CA SER A 79 -3.31 0.96 8.57
C SER A 79 -4.37 1.83 9.25
N PHE A 80 -3.95 2.93 9.88
CA PHE A 80 -4.88 3.91 10.46
C PHE A 80 -5.80 4.55 9.40
N ILE A 81 -5.32 4.76 8.17
CA ILE A 81 -6.14 5.36 7.11
C ILE A 81 -7.29 4.47 6.67
N ASN A 82 -7.27 3.18 7.03
CA ASN A 82 -8.33 2.23 6.67
C ASN A 82 -9.57 2.35 7.57
N ILE A 83 -9.51 3.12 8.67
CA ILE A 83 -10.69 3.38 9.51
C ILE A 83 -11.62 4.35 8.77
N ARG A 84 -12.60 3.79 8.06
CA ARG A 84 -13.55 4.47 7.18
C ARG A 84 -14.98 3.99 7.43
N PRO A 85 -15.67 4.50 8.47
CA PRO A 85 -17.04 4.11 8.78
C PRO A 85 -18.04 4.35 7.64
N SER A 86 -17.81 5.35 6.78
CA SER A 86 -18.63 5.65 5.60
C SER A 86 -18.55 4.58 4.51
N GLN A 87 -17.50 3.76 4.50
CA GLN A 87 -17.32 2.62 3.59
C GLN A 87 -17.45 1.28 4.34
N ASP A 88 -18.11 1.29 5.50
CA ASP A 88 -18.31 0.14 6.38
C ASP A 88 -17.02 -0.55 6.88
N ASN A 89 -15.90 0.18 6.92
CA ASN A 89 -14.62 -0.32 7.45
C ASN A 89 -14.27 0.36 8.78
N ARG A 90 -14.75 -0.17 9.91
CA ARG A 90 -14.49 0.41 11.26
C ARG A 90 -13.21 -0.11 11.92
N SER A 91 -12.31 -0.72 11.15
CA SER A 91 -11.06 -1.33 11.61
C SER A 91 -9.85 -0.70 10.91
N MET A 92 -8.65 -0.87 11.47
CA MET A 92 -7.41 -0.60 10.75
C MET A 92 -7.14 -1.65 9.67
N GLU A 93 -7.67 -2.86 9.83
CA GLU A 93 -7.62 -3.89 8.80
C GLU A 93 -8.66 -3.59 7.71
N VAL A 94 -8.32 -3.86 6.45
CA VAL A 94 -9.30 -3.91 5.36
C VAL A 94 -10.19 -5.14 5.53
N ILE A 95 -11.41 -4.94 6.04
CA ILE A 95 -12.34 -6.03 6.38
C ILE A 95 -12.89 -6.70 5.12
N ASN A 96 -13.22 -5.91 4.10
CA ASN A 96 -13.79 -6.39 2.85
C ASN A 96 -12.77 -7.23 2.05
N SER A 97 -13.05 -8.53 1.90
CA SER A 97 -12.17 -9.47 1.19
C SER A 97 -11.99 -9.10 -0.29
N ALA A 98 -13.01 -8.59 -0.97
CA ALA A 98 -12.89 -8.19 -2.36
C ALA A 98 -11.91 -7.02 -2.55
N ILE A 99 -11.83 -6.11 -1.57
CA ILE A 99 -10.84 -5.03 -1.57
C ILE A 99 -9.44 -5.59 -1.32
N ARG A 100 -9.28 -6.52 -0.36
CA ARG A 100 -7.99 -7.20 -0.12
C ARG A 100 -7.47 -7.93 -1.36
N GLU A 101 -8.34 -8.63 -2.09
CA GLU A 101 -7.97 -9.29 -3.34
C GLU A 101 -7.55 -8.30 -4.43
N ARG A 102 -8.24 -7.15 -4.57
CA ARG A 102 -7.81 -6.08 -5.48
C ARG A 102 -6.44 -5.54 -5.11
N ILE A 103 -6.21 -5.22 -3.83
CA ILE A 103 -4.91 -4.76 -3.33
C ILE A 103 -3.83 -5.81 -3.63
N LYS A 104 -4.07 -7.09 -3.30
CA LYS A 104 -3.13 -8.19 -3.54
C LYS A 104 -2.73 -8.27 -5.00
N LYS A 105 -3.72 -8.25 -5.91
CA LYS A 105 -3.50 -8.31 -7.36
C LYS A 105 -2.65 -7.14 -7.85
N ILE A 106 -2.98 -5.91 -7.45
CA ILE A 106 -2.24 -4.71 -7.85
C ILE A 106 -0.80 -4.76 -7.33
N VAL A 107 -0.61 -5.11 -6.05
CA VAL A 107 0.72 -5.25 -5.46
C VAL A 107 1.53 -6.34 -6.16
N HIS A 108 0.94 -7.51 -6.47
CA HIS A 108 1.62 -8.56 -7.23
C HIS A 108 2.04 -8.11 -8.64
N ASN A 109 1.21 -7.32 -9.31
CA ASN A 109 1.52 -6.80 -10.64
C ASN A 109 2.65 -5.76 -10.61
N LEU A 110 2.67 -4.91 -9.58
CA LEU A 110 3.59 -3.77 -9.51
C LEU A 110 4.89 -4.07 -8.75
N ILE A 111 4.89 -5.04 -7.85
CA ILE A 111 6.02 -5.36 -6.97
C ILE A 111 6.50 -6.78 -7.27
N ILE A 112 7.57 -6.88 -8.06
CA ILE A 112 8.22 -8.14 -8.42
C ILE A 112 9.12 -8.57 -7.26
N ARG A 113 8.88 -9.77 -6.71
CA ARG A 113 9.64 -10.30 -5.57
C ARG A 113 10.93 -10.98 -6.00
#